data_AF-E3ZU63-F1
#
_entry.id   AF-E3ZU63-F1
#
_cell.length_a   1.000
_cell.length_b   1.000
_cell.length_c   1.000
_cell.angle_alpha   90.00
_cell.angle_beta   90.00
_cell.angle_gamma   90.00
#
_symmetry.space_group_name_H-M   'P 1'
#
loop_
_entity.id
_entity.type
_entity.pdbx_description
1 polymer ?
#
loop_
_entity_poly.entity_id
_entity_poly.type
_entity_poly.pdbx_seq_one_letter_code
_entity_poly.pdbx_strand_id
1 'polypeptide(L)'
;MVNIASNSGLAQTAVSDVTAVSVDKGEQVSLDKSNLSSMKSGKKVNNQLLTDLVDLVNCVQEQSEKFPQIAKMMDLQDSQIKF
;
A
#
# COMPACT_ATOMS: atom_id res chain seq x y z
N MET A 1 24.79 9.19 -23.43
CA MET A 1 24.26 9.12 -22.06
C MET A 1 22.79 9.50 -22.14
N VAL A 2 21.90 8.69 -21.59
CA VAL A 2 20.49 9.07 -21.45
C VAL A 2 20.42 10.10 -20.33
N ASN A 3 19.78 11.24 -20.57
CA ASN A 3 19.54 12.23 -19.52
C ASN A 3 18.58 11.62 -18.51
N ILE A 4 19.03 11.51 -17.26
CA ILE A 4 18.19 11.08 -16.14
C ILE A 4 17.41 12.32 -15.70
N ALA A 5 16.16 12.40 -16.13
CA ALA A 5 15.21 13.43 -15.74
C ALA A 5 13.99 12.79 -15.07
N SER A 6 13.30 13.59 -14.28
CA SER A 6 12.04 13.22 -13.64
C SER A 6 10.91 13.01 -14.65
N ASN A 7 9.95 12.18 -14.25
CA ASN A 7 8.81 11.81 -15.07
C ASN A 7 7.58 11.56 -14.19
N SER A 8 6.80 12.62 -13.99
CA SER A 8 5.53 12.55 -13.24
C SER A 8 4.52 11.55 -13.84
N GLY A 9 4.51 11.34 -15.16
CA GLY A 9 3.61 10.38 -15.81
C GLY A 9 3.91 8.93 -15.44
N LEU A 10 5.19 8.55 -15.41
CA LEU A 10 5.62 7.22 -14.96
C LEU A 10 5.36 7.02 -13.46
N ALA A 11 5.61 8.05 -12.64
CA ALA A 11 5.30 8.00 -11.21
C ALA A 11 3.79 7.81 -10.96
N GLN A 12 2.94 8.53 -11.70
CA GLN A 12 1.49 8.40 -11.60
C GLN A 12 1.00 7.01 -12.03
N THR A 13 1.61 6.46 -13.09
CA THR A 13 1.29 5.11 -13.59
C THR A 13 1.66 4.05 -12.54
N ALA A 14 2.87 4.12 -11.98
CA ALA A 14 3.32 3.19 -10.94
C ALA A 14 2.44 3.25 -9.67
N VAL A 15 1.99 4.43 -9.27
CA VAL A 15 1.03 4.57 -8.16
C VAL A 15 -0.31 3.95 -8.51
N SER A 16 -0.80 4.14 -9.74
CA SER A 16 -2.08 3.58 -10.16
C SER A 16 -2.08 2.05 -10.03
N ASP A 17 -0.98 1.39 -10.40
CA ASP A 17 -0.82 -0.06 -10.26
C ASP A 17 -0.84 -0.52 -8.79
N VAL A 18 -0.23 0.25 -7.89
CA VAL A 18 -0.24 -0.03 -6.43
C VAL A 18 -1.64 0.18 -5.83
N THR A 19 -2.31 1.26 -6.20
CA THR A 19 -3.67 1.58 -5.72
C THR A 19 -4.74 0.65 -6.30
N ALA A 20 -4.46 -0.03 -7.41
CA ALA A 20 -5.35 -1.05 -7.98
C ALA A 20 -5.40 -2.33 -7.14
N VAL A 21 -4.44 -2.56 -6.25
CA VAL A 21 -4.43 -3.72 -5.35
C VAL A 21 -5.50 -3.53 -4.28
N SER A 22 -6.57 -4.33 -4.33
CA SER A 22 -7.57 -4.36 -3.27
C SER A 22 -7.48 -5.68 -2.52
N VAL A 23 -7.47 -5.60 -1.19
CA VAL A 23 -7.52 -6.77 -0.32
C VAL A 23 -8.82 -6.72 0.47
N ASP A 24 -9.62 -7.78 0.33
CA ASP A 24 -10.82 -7.95 1.14
C ASP A 24 -10.41 -8.26 2.59
N LYS A 25 -11.15 -7.67 3.55
CA LYS A 25 -11.02 -8.00 4.98
C LYS A 25 -11.40 -9.45 5.27
N GLY A 26 -12.04 -10.14 4.32
CA GLY A 26 -12.47 -11.52 4.45
C GLY A 26 -13.52 -11.69 5.54
N GLU A 27 -13.87 -12.93 5.84
CA GLU A 27 -14.82 -13.25 6.90
C GLU A 27 -14.11 -13.52 8.23
N GLN A 28 -14.63 -12.93 9.31
CA GLN A 28 -14.17 -13.25 10.65
C GLN A 28 -14.65 -14.64 11.06
N VAL A 29 -13.73 -15.46 11.57
CA VAL A 29 -14.06 -16.78 12.09
C VAL A 29 -14.69 -16.64 13.48
N SER A 30 -15.80 -17.33 13.71
CA SER A 30 -16.40 -17.49 15.04
C SER A 30 -16.40 -18.93 15.52
N LEU A 31 -16.10 -19.11 16.81
CA LEU A 31 -15.97 -20.40 17.48
C LEU A 31 -16.74 -20.39 18.80
N ASP A 32 -17.98 -19.90 18.79
CA ASP A 32 -18.74 -19.56 20.01
C ASP A 32 -19.03 -20.75 20.93
N LYS A 33 -18.94 -21.97 20.40
CA LYS A 33 -19.11 -23.22 21.16
C LYS A 33 -17.81 -23.78 21.74
N SER A 34 -16.64 -23.26 21.35
CA SER A 34 -15.35 -23.78 21.80
C SER A 34 -14.89 -23.11 23.09
N ASN A 35 -14.60 -23.93 24.10
CA ASN A 35 -14.05 -23.46 25.39
C ASN A 35 -12.53 -23.68 25.49
N LEU A 36 -11.90 -24.34 24.50
CA LEU A 36 -10.47 -24.61 24.50
C LEU A 36 -9.67 -23.31 24.30
N SER A 37 -8.72 -23.06 25.20
CA SER A 37 -7.89 -21.84 25.18
C SER A 37 -7.13 -21.67 23.86
N SER A 38 -6.55 -22.76 23.33
CA SER A 38 -5.84 -22.77 22.03
C SER A 38 -6.74 -22.36 20.87
N MET A 39 -8.00 -22.79 20.85
CA MET A 39 -8.98 -22.43 19.82
C MET A 39 -9.35 -20.95 19.88
N LYS A 40 -9.51 -20.39 21.09
CA LYS A 40 -9.75 -18.95 21.28
C LYS A 40 -8.57 -18.11 20.79
N SER A 41 -7.34 -18.52 21.12
CA SER A 41 -6.12 -17.87 20.64
C SER A 41 -6.00 -17.96 19.11
N GLY A 42 -6.30 -19.13 18.53
CA GLY A 42 -6.34 -19.33 17.08
C GLY A 42 -7.33 -18.39 16.38
N LYS A 43 -8.58 -18.30 16.88
CA LYS A 43 -9.58 -17.34 16.38
C LYS A 43 -9.06 -15.90 16.41
N LYS A 44 -8.44 -15.49 17.53
CA LYS A 44 -7.88 -14.14 17.67
C LYS A 44 -6.80 -13.85 16.64
N VAL A 45 -5.81 -14.74 16.52
CA VAL A 45 -4.69 -14.56 15.57
C VAL A 45 -5.21 -14.53 14.14
N ASN A 46 -6.10 -15.47 13.76
CA ASN A 46 -6.69 -15.51 12.42
C ASN A 46 -7.42 -14.21 12.06
N ASN A 47 -8.29 -13.73 12.95
CA ASN A 47 -9.08 -12.53 12.67
C ASN A 47 -8.23 -11.25 12.69
N GLN A 48 -7.15 -11.23 13.48
CA GLN A 48 -6.22 -10.10 13.50
C GLN A 48 -5.40 -10.05 12.21
N LEU A 49 -4.92 -11.20 11.71
CA LEU A 49 -4.06 -11.29 10.52
C LEU A 49 -4.70 -10.66 9.28
N LEU A 50 -6.00 -10.88 9.07
CA LEU A 50 -6.74 -10.27 7.97
C LEU A 50 -6.84 -8.74 8.11
N THR A 51 -7.02 -8.26 9.34
CA THR A 51 -7.07 -6.81 9.61
C THR A 51 -5.70 -6.18 9.37
N ASP A 52 -4.64 -6.78 9.91
CA ASP A 52 -3.27 -6.28 9.76
C ASP A 52 -2.82 -6.25 8.30
N LEU A 53 -3.23 -7.23 7.49
CA LEU A 53 -2.94 -7.25 6.06
C LEU A 53 -3.61 -6.09 5.33
N VAL A 54 -4.87 -5.82 5.62
CA VAL A 54 -5.60 -4.70 5.01
C VAL A 54 -4.99 -3.37 5.42
N ASP A 55 -4.65 -3.20 6.69
CA ASP A 55 -4.01 -1.99 7.19
C ASP A 55 -2.63 -1.77 6.55
N LEU A 56 -1.86 -2.84 6.34
CA LEU A 56 -0.58 -2.78 5.62
C LEU A 56 -0.76 -2.32 4.16
N VAL A 57 -1.73 -2.88 3.44
CA VAL A 57 -2.02 -2.49 2.05
C VAL A 57 -2.42 -1.02 1.97
N ASN A 58 -3.33 -0.57 2.85
CA ASN A 58 -3.75 0.82 2.92
C ASN A 58 -2.55 1.75 3.19
N CYS A 59 -1.69 1.39 4.14
CA CYS A 59 -0.49 2.16 4.46
C CYS A 59 0.44 2.29 3.24
N VAL A 60 0.70 1.18 2.52
CA VAL A 60 1.53 1.20 1.32
C VAL A 60 0.91 2.08 0.22
N GLN A 61 -0.41 2.01 0.04
CA GLN A 61 -1.13 2.86 -0.91
C GLN A 61 -0.99 4.34 -0.56
N GLU A 62 -1.22 4.72 0.70
CA GLU A 62 -1.06 6.09 1.18
C GLU A 62 0.39 6.59 1.00
N GLN A 63 1.39 5.74 1.29
CA GLN A 63 2.79 6.12 1.05
C GLN A 63 3.09 6.29 -0.44
N SER A 64 2.44 5.50 -1.30
CA SER A 64 2.68 5.55 -2.75
C SER A 64 2.28 6.91 -3.35
N GLU A 65 1.26 7.56 -2.82
CA GLU A 65 0.79 8.88 -3.29
C GLU A 65 1.82 10.01 -3.12
N LYS A 66 2.89 9.78 -2.34
CA LYS A 66 4.00 10.74 -2.19
C LYS A 66 4.91 10.78 -3.42
N PHE A 67 5.04 9.67 -4.17
CA PHE A 67 5.96 9.62 -5.31
C PHE A 67 5.59 10.57 -6.46
N PRO A 68 4.31 10.72 -6.87
CA PRO A 68 3.92 11.71 -7.87
C PRO A 68 4.20 13.16 -7.41
N GLN A 69 4.09 13.45 -6.11
CA GLN A 69 4.39 14.78 -5.57
C GLN A 69 5.89 15.07 -5.64
N ILE A 70 6.72 14.08 -5.28
CA ILE A 70 8.18 14.16 -5.41
C ILE A 70 8.56 14.33 -6.88
N ALA A 71 7.99 13.53 -7.79
CA ALA A 71 8.24 13.63 -9.22
C ALA A 71 7.89 15.02 -9.77
N LYS A 72 6.75 15.61 -9.37
CA LYS A 72 6.40 17.00 -9.75
C LYS A 72 7.40 18.03 -9.23
N MET A 73 7.90 17.88 -8.00
CA MET A 73 8.94 18.77 -7.47
C MET A 73 10.25 18.64 -8.24
N MET A 74 10.61 17.42 -8.65
CA MET A 74 11.79 17.17 -9.47
C MET A 74 11.60 17.71 -10.89
N ASP A 75 10.41 17.58 -11.50
CA ASP A 75 10.11 18.11 -12.84
C ASP A 75 10.33 19.65 -12.85
N LEU A 76 9.93 20.34 -11.77
CA LEU A 76 10.19 21.77 -11.59
C LEU A 76 11.67 22.10 -11.45
N GLN A 77 12.45 21.27 -10.76
CA GLN A 77 13.90 21.47 -10.64
C GLN A 77 14.62 21.20 -11.96
N ASP A 78 14.26 20.12 -12.66
CA ASP A 78 14.80 19.77 -13.96
C ASP A 78 14.47 20.85 -14.99
N SER A 79 13.31 21.51 -14.92
CA SER A 79 12.98 22.64 -15.80
C SER A 79 13.89 23.87 -15.60
N GLN A 80 14.52 23.99 -14.44
CA GLN A 80 15.46 25.08 -14.12
C GLN A 80 16.91 24.73 -14.49
N ILE A 81 17.22 23.44 -14.67
CA ILE A 81 18.53 22.94 -15.08
C ILE A 81 18.47 22.71 -16.60
N LYS A 82 19.19 23.52 -17.38
CA LYS A 82 19.34 23.25 -18.82
C LYS A 82 20.21 22.01 -19.00
N PHE A 83 19.58 20.89 -19.37
CA PHE A 83 20.25 19.69 -19.86
C PHE A 83 20.57 19.77 -21.35
#